data_AF-A0A3B0YMW4-F1
#
_entry.id   AF-A0A3B0YMW4-F1
#
_cell.length_a   1.000
_cell.length_b   1.000
_cell.length_c   1.000
_cell.angle_alpha   90.00
_cell.angle_beta   90.00
_cell.angle_gamma   90.00
#
_symmetry.space_group_name_H-M   'P 1'
#
loop_
_entity.id
_entity.type
_entity.pdbx_description
1 polymer ?
#
loop_
_entity_poly.entity_id
_entity_poly.type
_entity_poly.pdbx_seq_one_letter_code
_entity_poly.pdbx_strand_id
1 'polypeptide(L)' 'MDLFVSSNEPPPVWPDPEGEVRGIAFSPLYKSAPKAARADPEFYELLVLVDGIRAGRARERDIASKELRARLQGYA' A
#
# COMPACT_ATOMS: atom_id res chain seq x y z
N MET A 1 -8.24 2.84 18.03
CA MET A 1 -7.54 3.73 17.07
C MET A 1 -8.12 3.36 15.72
N ASP A 2 -9.37 3.76 15.50
CA ASP A 2 -10.19 3.25 14.39
C ASP A 2 -10.19 4.33 13.31
N LEU A 3 -9.07 4.39 12.58
CA LEU A 3 -9.01 5.14 11.34
C LEU A 3 -9.38 4.15 10.24
N PHE A 4 -10.31 4.56 9.37
CA PHE A 4 -10.96 3.80 8.29
C PHE A 4 -12.29 3.13 8.68
N VAL A 5 -13.34 3.82 8.24
CA VAL A 5 -14.74 3.38 8.22
C VAL A 5 -14.84 1.94 7.74
N SER A 6 -15.43 1.06 8.55
CA SER A 6 -15.95 -0.22 8.09
C SER A 6 -17.15 0.04 7.17
N SER A 7 -16.89 0.42 5.93
CA SER A 7 -17.88 0.23 4.88
C SER A 7 -18.08 -1.27 4.75
N ASN A 8 -19.30 -1.72 4.46
CA ASN A 8 -19.59 -3.12 4.12
C ASN A 8 -18.96 -3.52 2.76
N GLU A 9 -17.95 -2.77 2.31
CA GLU A 9 -17.26 -2.91 1.03
C GLU A 9 -15.95 -3.67 1.27
N PRO A 10 -15.59 -4.59 0.36
CA PRO A 10 -14.35 -5.33 0.46
C PRO A 10 -13.13 -4.39 0.42
N PRO A 11 -12.05 -4.68 1.17
CA PRO A 11 -10.86 -3.82 1.18
C PRO A 11 -10.16 -3.81 -0.18
N PRO A 12 -9.39 -2.77 -0.52
CA PRO A 12 -8.51 -2.82 -1.67
C PRO A 12 -7.41 -3.86 -1.44
N VAL A 13 -7.14 -4.71 -2.43
CA VAL A 13 -6.09 -5.74 -2.38
C VAL A 13 -5.32 -5.75 -3.68
N TRP A 14 -4.03 -6.08 -3.64
CA TRP A 14 -3.33 -6.42 -4.87
C TRP A 14 -3.77 -7.82 -5.34
N PRO A 15 -4.09 -8.01 -6.63
CA PRO A 15 -4.33 -9.33 -7.17
C PRO A 15 -3.10 -10.22 -7.01
N ASP A 16 -3.29 -11.35 -6.34
CA ASP A 16 -2.26 -12.37 -6.19
C ASP A 16 -2.91 -13.76 -6.16
N PRO A 17 -2.43 -14.75 -6.95
CA PRO A 17 -2.96 -16.11 -6.92
C PRO A 17 -2.78 -16.80 -5.55
N GLU A 18 -1.83 -16.38 -4.73
CA GLU A 18 -1.57 -16.88 -3.38
C GLU A 18 -2.20 -15.99 -2.28
N GLY A 19 -3.00 -14.98 -2.65
CA GLY A 19 -3.63 -14.06 -1.71
C GLY A 19 -4.72 -14.73 -0.85
N GLU A 20 -4.70 -14.47 0.45
CA GLU A 20 -5.67 -15.04 1.40
C GLU A 20 -6.93 -14.17 1.59
N VAL A 21 -6.86 -12.90 1.22
CA VAL A 21 -7.93 -11.91 1.41
C VAL A 21 -8.60 -11.58 0.08
N ARG A 22 -9.93 -11.71 0.03
CA ARG A 22 -10.73 -11.21 -1.09
C ARG A 22 -10.97 -9.71 -0.94
N GLY A 23 -10.84 -8.98 -2.05
CA GLY A 23 -10.92 -7.53 -2.05
C GLY A 23 -11.22 -6.93 -3.41
N ILE A 24 -11.33 -5.60 -3.45
CA ILE A 24 -11.37 -4.82 -4.68
C ILE A 24 -9.96 -4.79 -5.26
N ALA A 25 -9.80 -5.22 -6.51
CA ALA A 25 -8.49 -5.26 -7.15
C ALA A 25 -7.88 -3.86 -7.30
N PHE A 26 -6.71 -3.67 -6.68
CA PHE A 26 -5.86 -2.51 -6.87
C PHE A 26 -4.64 -2.90 -7.70
N SER A 27 -4.36 -2.18 -8.78
CA SER A 27 -3.26 -2.56 -9.68
C SER A 27 -1.89 -2.28 -9.02
N PRO A 28 -1.05 -3.30 -8.77
CA PRO A 28 0.24 -3.10 -8.15
C PRO A 28 1.15 -2.24 -9.02
N LEU A 29 2.16 -1.59 -8.42
CA LEU A 29 3.15 -0.79 -9.16
C LEU A 29 3.89 -1.63 -10.21
N TYR A 30 4.13 -2.91 -9.91
CA TYR A 30 4.74 -3.87 -10.81
C TYR A 30 4.24 -5.28 -10.48
N LYS A 31 4.28 -6.20 -11.46
CA LYS A 31 3.74 -7.57 -11.33
C LYS A 31 4.31 -8.36 -10.15
N SER A 32 5.55 -8.06 -9.72
CA SER A 32 6.18 -8.74 -8.59
C SER A 32 5.95 -8.07 -7.24
N ALA A 33 5.26 -6.93 -7.19
CA ALA A 33 5.05 -6.20 -5.93
C ALA A 33 4.29 -7.03 -4.89
N PRO A 34 3.21 -7.78 -5.22
CA PRO A 34 2.53 -8.61 -4.24
C PRO A 34 3.42 -9.71 -3.64
N LYS A 35 4.22 -10.37 -4.49
CA LYS A 35 5.22 -11.36 -4.05
C LYS A 35 6.31 -10.73 -3.18
N ALA A 36 6.82 -9.56 -3.57
CA ALA A 36 7.86 -8.86 -2.81
C ALA A 36 7.35 -8.39 -1.45
N ALA A 37 6.11 -7.89 -1.38
CA ALA A 37 5.46 -7.50 -0.15
C ALA A 37 5.26 -8.67 0.84
N ARG A 38 4.97 -9.89 0.34
CA ARG A 38 4.94 -11.08 1.20
C ARG A 38 6.31 -11.44 1.77
N ALA A 39 7.36 -11.24 0.99
CA ALA A 39 8.72 -11.63 1.37
C ALA A 39 9.36 -10.63 2.35
N ASP A 40 8.96 -9.36 2.29
CA ASP A 40 9.59 -8.27 3.03
C ASP A 40 8.52 -7.29 3.57
N PRO A 41 8.23 -7.32 4.89
CA PRO A 41 7.28 -6.42 5.52
C PRO A 41 7.66 -4.94 5.46
N GLU A 42 8.95 -4.60 5.54
CA GLU A 42 9.38 -3.19 5.47
C GLU A 42 9.18 -2.66 4.04
N PHE A 43 9.49 -3.49 3.04
CA PHE A 43 9.24 -3.15 1.64
C PHE A 43 7.74 -3.06 1.33
N TYR A 44 6.91 -3.92 1.93
CA TYR A 44 5.46 -3.80 1.86
C TYR A 44 4.98 -2.42 2.31
N GLU A 45 5.45 -1.94 3.45
CA GLU A 45 5.06 -0.61 3.94
C GLU A 45 5.45 0.51 2.97
N LEU A 46 6.64 0.43 2.34
CA LEU A 46 7.05 1.39 1.31
C LEU A 46 6.12 1.35 0.08
N LEU A 47 5.74 0.17 -0.39
CA LEU A 47 4.80 0.00 -1.50
C LEU A 47 3.41 0.57 -1.17
N VAL A 48 2.94 0.38 0.05
CA VAL A 48 1.66 0.95 0.52
C VAL A 48 1.71 2.48 0.52
N LEU A 49 2.83 3.09 0.93
CA LEU A 49 3.00 4.54 0.85
C LEU A 49 2.96 5.02 -0.61
N VAL A 50 3.60 4.30 -1.54
CA VAL A 50 3.53 4.61 -2.97
C VAL A 50 2.09 4.54 -3.48
N ASP A 51 1.30 3.55 -3.06
CA ASP A 51 -0.10 3.45 -3.44
C ASP A 51 -0.96 4.59 -2.85
N GLY A 52 -0.65 5.03 -1.62
CA GLY A 52 -1.21 6.25 -1.04
C GLY A 52 -0.95 7.50 -1.88
N ILE A 53 0.23 7.60 -2.53
CA ILE A 53 0.57 8.70 -3.45
C ILE A 53 -0.20 8.58 -4.78
N ARG A 54 -0.38 7.36 -5.29
CA ARG A 54 -1.03 7.09 -6.58
C ARG A 54 -2.55 7.26 -6.55
N ALA A 55 -3.19 6.85 -5.45
CA ALA A 55 -4.65 6.72 -5.38
C ALA A 55 -5.30 7.39 -4.16
N GLY A 56 -4.52 7.97 -3.24
CA GLY A 56 -5.07 8.76 -2.13
C GLY A 56 -5.67 10.09 -2.58
N ARG A 57 -6.45 10.76 -1.70
CA ARG A 57 -6.85 12.16 -1.93
C ARG A 57 -5.69 13.07 -1.56
N ALA A 58 -5.84 14.38 -1.79
CA ALA A 58 -4.78 15.37 -1.57
C ALA A 58 -4.09 15.24 -0.20
N ARG A 59 -4.86 15.02 0.87
CA ARG A 59 -4.32 14.83 2.22
C ARG A 59 -3.52 13.54 2.36
N GLU A 60 -4.04 12.41 1.91
CA GLU A 60 -3.37 11.12 1.99
C GLU A 60 -2.09 11.10 1.14
N ARG A 61 -2.11 11.72 -0.04
CA ARG A 61 -0.95 11.85 -0.92
C ARG A 61 0.18 12.65 -0.26
N ASP A 62 -0.15 13.74 0.42
CA ASP A 62 0.84 14.56 1.14
C ASP A 62 1.46 13.79 2.31
N ILE A 63 0.64 13.15 3.15
CA ILE A 63 1.10 12.32 4.27
C ILE A 63 1.99 11.18 3.77
N ALA A 64 1.55 10.44 2.75
CA ALA A 64 2.31 9.33 2.20
C ALA A 64 3.64 9.77 1.56
N SER A 65 3.65 10.92 0.87
CA SER A 65 4.86 11.49 0.28
C SER A 65 5.87 11.89 1.35
N LYS A 66 5.42 12.51 2.45
CA LYS A 66 6.29 12.91 3.56
C LYS A 66 6.90 11.69 4.25
N GLU A 67 6.09 10.69 4.54
CA GLU A 67 6.53 9.46 5.22
C GLU A 67 7.49 8.64 4.35
N LEU A 68 7.20 8.49 3.05
CA LEU A 68 8.08 7.77 2.13
C LEU A 68 9.46 8.42 2.06
N ARG A 69 9.52 9.75 2.01
CA ARG A 69 10.79 10.50 2.02
C ARG A 69 11.57 10.27 3.31
N ALA A 70 10.90 10.32 4.46
CA ALA A 70 11.56 10.11 5.76
C ALA A 70 12.18 8.70 5.85
N ARG A 71 11.48 7.67 5.40
CA ARG A 71 11.99 6.28 5.42
C ARG A 71 13.16 6.07 4.46
N LEU A 72 13.10 6.67 3.27
CA LEU A 72 14.18 6.55 2.28
C LEU A 72 15.47 7.25 2.70
N GLN A 73 15.42 8.23 3.61
CA GLN A 73 16.63 8.85 4.18
C GLN A 73 17.51 7.85 4.94
N GLY A 74 16.95 6.75 5.46
CA GLY A 74 17.72 5.69 6.12
C GLY A 74 18.59 4.85 5.18
N TYR A 75 18.42 5.00 3.86
CA TYR A 75 19.15 4.26 2.83
C TYR A 75 20.16 5.13 2.06
N ALA A 76 20.24 6.41 2.39
CA ALA A 76 21.11 7.40 1.73
C ALA A 76 22.52 7.43 2.31
#